data_AF-A0A2U9B3J7-F1
#
_entry.id   AF-A0A2U9B3J7-F1
#
_cell.length_a   1.000
_cell.length_b   1.000
_cell.length_c   1.000
_cell.angle_alpha   90.00
_cell.angle_beta   90.00
_cell.angle_gamma   90.00
#
_symmetry.space_group_name_H-M   'P 1'
#
loop_
_entity.id
_entity.type
_entity.pdbx_description
1 polymer ?
#
loop_
_entity_poly.entity_id
_entity_poly.type
_entity_poly.pdbx_seq_one_letter_code
_entity_poly.pdbx_strand_id
1 'polypeptide(L)'
;MDEGVDVFSVCFCSSDLLAVPKHPYAAMENWGLSVFVEQKILLDAEVSSSSYQMELTMVVVHEICHQWFGDLVTPVWWEDVWLKEGFAHFFEYVGTDFLFPKWNM
;
A
#
# COMPACT_ATOMS: atom_id res chain seq x y z
N MET A 1 19.73 -6.31 12.18
CA MET A 1 19.77 -4.88 11.82
C MET A 1 19.86 -4.90 10.31
N ASP A 2 18.72 -5.08 9.65
CA ASP A 2 18.69 -5.05 8.19
C ASP A 2 18.70 -3.58 7.78
N GLU A 3 19.66 -3.23 6.93
CA GLU A 3 19.76 -1.94 6.27
C GLU A 3 18.44 -1.72 5.51
N GLY A 4 17.60 -0.81 5.99
CA GLY A 4 16.37 -0.43 5.30
C GLY A 4 16.74 0.11 3.93
N VAL A 5 16.36 -0.60 2.87
CA VAL A 5 16.57 -0.13 1.50
C VAL A 5 15.61 1.04 1.27
N ASP A 6 16.14 2.26 1.24
CA ASP A 6 15.37 3.44 0.87
C ASP A 6 15.29 3.52 -0.67
N VAL A 7 14.14 3.08 -1.21
CA VAL A 7 13.90 2.97 -2.64
C VAL A 7 13.77 4.35 -3.30
N PHE A 8 13.25 5.35 -2.59
CA PHE A 8 12.89 6.65 -3.16
C PHE A 8 13.72 7.81 -2.61
N SER A 9 14.53 7.59 -1.56
CA SER A 9 15.36 8.62 -0.94
C SER A 9 14.57 9.83 -0.42
N VAL A 10 13.28 9.64 -0.14
CA VAL A 10 12.36 10.67 0.36
C VAL A 10 11.59 10.08 1.54
N CYS A 11 11.65 10.75 2.69
CA CYS A 11 11.05 10.29 3.93
C CYS A 11 9.85 11.16 4.31
N PHE A 12 8.76 10.54 4.79
CA PHE A 12 7.58 11.23 5.30
C PHE A 12 7.58 11.27 6.82
N CYS A 13 7.07 12.36 7.39
CA CYS A 13 7.18 12.64 8.83
C CYS A 13 6.26 11.74 9.69
N SER A 14 5.07 11.38 9.18
CA SER A 14 4.11 10.49 9.84
C SER A 14 3.09 9.99 8.82
N SER A 15 2.61 8.75 9.00
CA SER A 15 1.49 8.19 8.24
C SER A 15 0.63 7.35 9.18
N ASP A 16 -0.68 7.64 9.21
CA ASP A 16 -1.65 6.88 9.97
C ASP A 16 -2.44 5.94 9.06
N LEU A 17 -2.81 4.76 9.59
CA LEU A 17 -3.64 3.77 8.89
C LEU A 17 -4.96 3.63 9.66
N LEU A 18 -6.08 3.98 9.02
CA LEU A 18 -7.40 3.97 9.65
C LEU A 18 -8.26 2.82 9.09
N ALA A 19 -8.65 1.89 9.95
CA ALA A 19 -9.64 0.86 9.63
C ALA A 19 -11.06 1.41 9.81
N VAL A 20 -11.91 1.33 8.78
CA VAL A 20 -13.32 1.73 8.84
C VAL A 20 -14.26 0.57 8.52
N PRO A 21 -15.43 0.46 9.18
CA PRO A 21 -16.36 -0.66 8.95
C PRO A 21 -16.95 -0.71 7.54
N LYS A 22 -17.06 0.45 6.86
CA LYS A 22 -17.63 0.57 5.53
C LYS A 22 -17.01 1.74 4.76
N HIS A 23 -16.57 1.46 3.54
CA HIS A 23 -16.04 2.43 2.59
C HIS A 23 -16.42 1.97 1.16
N PRO A 24 -16.61 2.88 0.18
CA PRO A 24 -16.93 2.50 -1.20
C PRO A 24 -15.79 1.75 -1.91
N TYR A 25 -14.55 1.96 -1.46
CA TYR A 25 -13.33 1.34 -1.99
C TYR A 25 -12.65 0.50 -0.90
N ALA A 26 -11.79 -0.44 -1.32
CA ALA A 26 -11.01 -1.28 -0.41
C ALA A 26 -10.08 -0.44 0.48
N ALA A 27 -9.43 0.55 -0.10
CA ALA A 27 -8.63 1.54 0.60
C ALA A 27 -8.65 2.89 -0.16
N MET A 28 -8.04 3.91 0.43
CA MET A 28 -7.87 5.25 -0.14
C MET A 28 -6.62 5.91 0.44
N GLU A 29 -5.81 6.48 -0.44
CA GLU A 29 -4.44 6.90 -0.21
C GLU A 29 -4.27 8.29 0.41
N ASN A 30 -5.25 8.81 1.16
CA ASN A 30 -5.19 10.21 1.60
C ASN A 30 -3.86 10.50 2.32
N TRP A 31 -3.16 11.56 1.89
CA TRP A 31 -1.82 11.88 2.37
C TRP A 31 -1.73 11.95 3.90
N GLY A 32 -0.96 11.03 4.47
CA GLY A 32 -0.71 10.93 5.91
C GLY A 32 -1.83 10.24 6.71
N LEU A 33 -2.93 9.85 6.08
CA LEU A 33 -4.04 9.09 6.69
C LEU A 33 -4.68 8.14 5.65
N SER A 34 -4.04 7.00 5.41
CA SER A 34 -4.61 5.99 4.52
C SER A 34 -5.80 5.30 5.19
N VAL A 35 -6.92 5.22 4.47
CA VAL A 35 -8.18 4.67 5.00
C VAL A 35 -8.42 3.30 4.36
N PHE A 36 -8.69 2.28 5.15
CA PHE A 36 -8.94 0.91 4.69
C PHE A 36 -10.30 0.43 5.21
N VAL A 37 -11.00 -0.40 4.45
CA VAL A 37 -12.04 -1.23 5.07
C VAL A 37 -11.38 -2.23 6.02
N GLU A 38 -12.04 -2.57 7.12
CA GLU A 38 -11.50 -3.49 8.14
C GLU A 38 -10.95 -4.81 7.54
N GLN A 39 -11.62 -5.36 6.52
CA GLN A 39 -11.23 -6.59 5.82
C GLN A 39 -9.99 -6.44 4.93
N LYS A 40 -9.39 -5.25 4.87
CA LYS A 40 -8.22 -4.91 4.04
C LYS A 40 -7.04 -4.39 4.87
N ILE A 41 -7.12 -4.44 6.20
CA ILE A 41 -6.01 -4.03 7.08
C ILE A 41 -5.90 -4.87 8.36
N LEU A 42 -7.01 -5.43 8.87
CA LEU A 42 -6.98 -6.21 10.11
C LEU A 42 -6.60 -7.67 9.83
N LEU A 43 -5.56 -8.13 10.52
CA LEU A 43 -5.04 -9.50 10.47
C LEU A 43 -5.15 -10.16 11.85
N ASP A 44 -5.76 -11.34 11.90
CA ASP A 44 -5.75 -12.22 13.07
C ASP A 44 -4.82 -13.41 12.82
N ALA A 45 -3.76 -13.56 13.60
CA ALA A 45 -2.76 -14.60 13.41
C ALA A 45 -3.28 -16.03 13.63
N GLU A 46 -4.39 -16.21 14.37
CA GLU A 46 -4.97 -17.53 14.64
C GLU A 46 -5.96 -17.96 13.56
N VAL A 47 -6.58 -17.00 12.87
CA VAL A 47 -7.70 -17.25 11.94
C VAL A 47 -7.35 -16.96 10.48
N SER A 48 -6.44 -16.02 10.23
CA SER A 48 -6.15 -15.53 8.88
C SER A 48 -5.31 -16.53 8.08
N SER A 49 -5.69 -16.76 6.82
CA SER A 49 -4.89 -17.56 5.91
C SER A 49 -3.64 -16.80 5.43
N SER A 50 -2.62 -17.53 4.98
CA SER A 50 -1.44 -16.94 4.34
C SER A 50 -1.80 -16.13 3.08
N SER A 51 -2.79 -16.59 2.32
CA SER A 51 -3.29 -15.86 1.14
C SER A 51 -3.94 -14.54 1.52
N TYR A 52 -4.65 -14.48 2.64
CA TYR A 52 -5.24 -13.24 3.14
C TYR A 52 -4.16 -12.29 3.63
N GLN A 53 -3.15 -12.78 4.37
CA GLN A 53 -2.01 -11.97 4.77
C GLN A 53 -1.26 -11.37 3.55
N MET A 54 -1.11 -12.15 2.48
CA MET A 54 -0.52 -11.66 1.23
C MET A 54 -1.36 -10.56 0.59
N GLU A 55 -2.68 -10.76 0.49
CA GLU A 55 -3.60 -9.75 -0.03
C GLU A 55 -3.55 -8.45 0.78
N LEU A 56 -3.58 -8.53 2.12
CA LEU A 56 -3.47 -7.36 2.99
C LEU A 56 -2.15 -6.62 2.77
N THR A 57 -1.05 -7.37 2.63
CA THR A 57 0.27 -6.78 2.39
C THR A 57 0.29 -6.01 1.08
N MET A 58 -0.24 -6.59 0.00
CA MET A 58 -0.30 -5.93 -1.31
C MET A 58 -1.08 -4.62 -1.24
N VAL A 59 -2.25 -4.61 -0.60
CA VAL A 59 -3.07 -3.39 -0.45
C VAL A 59 -2.32 -2.33 0.38
N VAL A 60 -1.68 -2.72 1.48
CA VAL A 60 -0.88 -1.76 2.28
C VAL A 60 0.28 -1.19 1.47
N VAL A 61 1.00 -2.00 0.70
CA VAL A 61 2.10 -1.54 -0.17
C VAL A 61 1.57 -0.60 -1.26
N HIS A 62 0.40 -0.89 -1.83
CA HIS A 62 -0.27 -0.05 -2.84
C HIS A 62 -0.54 1.37 -2.29
N GLU A 63 -1.20 1.47 -1.14
CA GLU A 63 -1.53 2.77 -0.53
C GLU A 63 -0.29 3.54 -0.05
N ILE A 64 0.72 2.83 0.45
CA ILE A 64 2.01 3.46 0.82
C ILE A 64 2.72 3.99 -0.43
N CYS A 65 2.70 3.25 -1.54
CA CYS A 65 3.30 3.70 -2.80
C CYS A 65 2.65 5.00 -3.30
N HIS A 66 1.36 5.17 -3.07
CA HIS A 66 0.66 6.40 -3.45
C HIS A 66 1.18 7.67 -2.77
N GLN A 67 1.82 7.56 -1.59
CA GLN A 67 2.47 8.69 -0.93
C GLN A 67 3.57 9.33 -1.82
N TRP A 68 4.22 8.54 -2.68
CA TRP A 68 5.12 9.03 -3.72
C TRP A 68 4.40 9.30 -5.05
N PHE A 69 3.57 8.36 -5.52
CA PHE A 69 2.92 8.39 -6.83
C PHE A 69 1.41 8.58 -6.69
N GLY A 70 0.95 9.83 -6.81
CA GLY A 70 -0.42 10.25 -6.51
C GLY A 70 -0.39 11.49 -5.65
N ASP A 71 0.27 11.39 -4.50
CA ASP A 71 0.45 12.47 -3.53
C ASP A 71 1.63 13.38 -3.91
N LEU A 72 2.88 12.91 -3.78
CA LEU A 72 4.06 13.74 -4.06
C LEU A 72 4.20 14.09 -5.55
N VAL A 73 3.97 13.11 -6.43
CA VAL A 73 3.93 13.30 -7.87
C VAL A 73 2.52 12.99 -8.35
N THR A 74 1.71 14.03 -8.53
CA THR A 74 0.32 13.93 -8.97
C THR A 74 0.22 14.08 -10.49
N PRO A 75 -0.59 13.25 -11.19
CA PRO A 75 -0.87 13.48 -12.61
C PRO A 75 -1.56 14.84 -12.81
N VAL A 76 -1.23 15.52 -13.90
CA VAL A 76 -1.82 16.84 -14.23
C VAL A 76 -3.32 16.71 -14.51
N TRP A 77 -3.73 15.59 -15.10
CA TRP A 77 -5.13 15.32 -15.43
C TRP A 77 -5.47 13.83 -15.33
N TRP A 78 -6.77 13.52 -15.28
CA TRP A 78 -7.29 12.17 -15.08
C TRP A 78 -6.98 11.19 -16.23
N GLU A 79 -6.67 11.68 -17.42
CA GLU A 79 -6.23 10.84 -18.54
C GLU A 79 -4.92 10.10 -18.21
N ASP A 80 -4.09 10.68 -17.33
CA ASP A 80 -2.82 10.12 -16.87
C ASP A 80 -2.93 9.43 -15.50
N VAL A 81 -4.15 9.03 -15.07
CA VAL A 81 -4.36 8.35 -13.78
C VAL A 81 -3.52 7.07 -13.63
N TRP A 82 -3.13 6.45 -14.75
CA TRP A 82 -2.24 5.30 -14.76
C TRP A 82 -0.87 5.61 -14.11
N LEU A 83 -0.42 6.88 -14.08
CA LEU A 83 0.81 7.27 -13.40
C LEU A 83 0.75 7.09 -11.87
N LYS A 84 -0.45 7.16 -11.27
CA LYS A 84 -0.60 6.84 -9.84
C LYS A 84 -0.90 5.35 -9.65
N GLU A 85 -1.96 4.87 -10.30
CA GLU A 85 -2.50 3.52 -10.09
C GLU A 85 -1.58 2.43 -10.66
N GLY A 86 -0.97 2.67 -11.81
CA GLY A 86 -0.08 1.71 -12.46
C GLY A 86 1.24 1.55 -11.72
N PHE A 87 1.78 2.64 -11.16
CA PHE A 87 2.97 2.56 -10.31
C PHE A 87 2.66 1.86 -8.99
N ALA A 88 1.56 2.20 -8.31
CA ALA A 88 1.13 1.53 -7.10
C ALA A 88 0.91 0.02 -7.33
N HIS A 89 0.24 -0.35 -8.43
CA HIS A 89 0.05 -1.74 -8.82
C HIS A 89 1.33 -2.47 -9.21
N PHE A 90 2.34 -1.77 -9.76
CA PHE A 90 3.64 -2.41 -10.00
C PHE A 90 4.39 -2.65 -8.68
N PHE A 91 4.40 -1.64 -7.79
CA PHE A 91 5.10 -1.71 -6.53
C PHE A 91 4.44 -2.63 -5.50
N GLU A 92 3.13 -2.92 -5.59
CA GLU A 92 2.54 -3.93 -4.71
C GLU A 92 3.18 -5.32 -4.92
N TYR A 93 3.57 -5.69 -6.15
CA TYR A 93 4.30 -6.95 -6.39
C TYR A 93 5.75 -6.86 -5.94
N VAL A 94 6.46 -5.81 -6.38
CA VAL A 94 7.90 -5.64 -6.05
C VAL A 94 8.12 -5.49 -4.55
N GLY A 95 7.29 -4.69 -3.89
CA GLY A 95 7.36 -4.44 -2.45
C GLY A 95 6.92 -5.64 -1.64
N THR A 96 5.87 -6.36 -2.05
CA THR A 96 5.44 -7.59 -1.34
C THR A 96 6.48 -8.69 -1.47
N ASP A 97 7.07 -8.89 -2.65
CA ASP A 97 8.16 -9.87 -2.83
C ASP A 97 9.39 -9.49 -2.01
N PHE A 98 9.75 -8.20 -1.97
CA PHE A 98 10.86 -7.73 -1.14
C PHE A 98 10.63 -7.98 0.36
N LEU A 99 9.42 -7.71 0.87
CA LEU A 99 9.08 -7.91 2.28
C LEU A 99 8.91 -9.40 2.64
N PHE A 100 8.36 -10.19 1.71
CA PHE A 100 8.02 -11.60 1.92
C PHE A 100 8.47 -12.47 0.74
N PRO A 101 9.78 -12.63 0.50
CA PRO A 101 10.32 -13.32 -0.69
C PRO A 101 9.96 -14.81 -0.77
N LYS A 102 9.48 -15.39 0.34
CA LYS A 102 9.03 -16.79 0.40
C LYS A 102 7.68 -17.01 -0.27
N TRP A 103 6.91 -15.95 -0.51
CA TRP A 103 5.61 -16.05 -1.16
C TRP A 103 5.73 -16.27 -2.68
N ASN A 104 6.91 -16.04 -3.27
CA ASN A 104 7.20 -16.22 -4.71
C ASN A 104 6.12 -15.56 -5.58
N MET A 105 5.97 -14.25 -5.39
CA MET A 105 5.04 -13.41 -6.13
C MET A 105 5.41 -13.32 -7.62
#